data_AF-B4ELY9-F1
#
_entry.id   AF-B4ELY9-F1
#
_cell.length_a   1.000
_cell.length_b   1.000
_cell.length_c   1.000
_cell.angle_alpha   90.00
_cell.angle_beta   90.00
_cell.angle_gamma   90.00
#
_symmetry.space_group_name_H-M   'P 1'
#
loop_
_entity.id
_entity.type
_entity.pdbx_description
1 polymer ?
#
loop_
_entity_poly.entity_id
_entity_poly.type
_entity_poly.pdbx_seq_one_letter_code
_entity_poly.pdbx_strand_id
1 'polypeptide(L)'
;MQPEPFLSKVAAASGESRITPIDICVSTSGARRATGYFIYDWGLKDGSAARFECVDVFEFDVAGLIERMIIVYDTHPIRSTVGDKYA
;
A
#
# COMPACT_ATOMS: atom_id res chain seq x y z
N MET A 1 -3.67 -8.55 -16.06
CA MET A 1 -4.64 -7.55 -15.56
C MET A 1 -3.93 -6.20 -15.65
N GLN A 2 -4.47 -5.22 -16.38
CA GLN A 2 -3.87 -3.87 -16.39
C GLN A 2 -4.12 -3.20 -15.02
N PRO A 3 -3.18 -2.43 -14.46
CA PRO A 3 -3.33 -1.83 -13.14
C PRO A 3 -4.31 -0.64 -13.09
N GLU A 4 -4.52 0.05 -14.22
CA GLU A 4 -5.34 1.28 -14.29
C GLU A 4 -6.79 1.13 -13.76
N PRO A 5 -7.55 0.07 -14.10
CA PRO A 5 -8.90 -0.10 -13.56
C PRO A 5 -8.91 -0.29 -12.03
N PHE A 6 -7.90 -0.96 -11.48
CA PHE A 6 -7.79 -1.13 -10.03
C PHE A 6 -7.47 0.20 -9.34
N LEU A 7 -6.47 0.94 -9.84
CA LEU A 7 -6.09 2.23 -9.27
C LEU A 7 -7.22 3.27 -9.36
N SER A 8 -8.00 3.23 -10.45
CA SER A 8 -9.19 4.08 -10.60
C SER A 8 -10.24 3.78 -9.52
N LYS A 9 -10.47 2.50 -9.19
CA LYS A 9 -11.38 2.11 -8.10
C LYS A 9 -10.86 2.59 -6.74
N VAL A 10 -9.57 2.42 -6.47
CA VAL A 10 -8.94 2.88 -5.22
C VAL A 10 -9.08 4.41 -5.10
N ALA A 11 -8.77 5.17 -6.16
CA ALA A 11 -8.91 6.62 -6.18
C ALA A 11 -10.36 7.09 -6.03
N ALA A 12 -11.32 6.37 -6.63
CA ALA A 12 -12.73 6.69 -6.50
C ALA A 12 -13.22 6.53 -5.05
N ALA A 13 -12.72 5.52 -4.34
CA ALA A 13 -13.10 5.21 -2.97
C ALA A 13 -12.38 6.03 -1.88
N SER A 14 -11.13 6.39 -2.12
CA SER A 14 -10.27 7.02 -1.13
C SER A 14 -10.65 8.49 -0.91
N GLY A 15 -10.77 8.87 0.36
CA GLY A 15 -10.78 10.25 0.85
C GLY A 15 -9.41 10.64 1.40
N GLU A 16 -9.37 11.52 2.40
CA GLU A 16 -8.10 11.87 3.06
C GLU A 16 -7.46 10.65 3.70
N SER A 17 -6.21 10.39 3.34
CA SER A 17 -5.45 9.24 3.81
C SER A 17 -4.05 9.66 4.22
N ARG A 18 -3.47 8.96 5.19
CA ARG A 18 -2.13 9.22 5.68
C ARG A 18 -1.34 7.92 5.75
N ILE A 19 -0.09 7.97 5.28
CA ILE A 19 0.87 6.89 5.40
C ILE A 19 1.95 7.37 6.36
N THR A 20 2.17 6.61 7.44
CA THR A 20 3.17 6.94 8.47
C THR A 20 4.28 5.89 8.44
N PRO A 21 5.55 6.26 8.17
CA PRO A 21 6.65 5.31 8.22
C PRO A 21 6.91 4.86 9.67
N ILE A 22 7.06 3.55 9.84
CA ILE A 22 7.59 2.91 11.04
C ILE A 22 9.09 2.69 10.85
N ASP A 23 9.48 2.04 9.75
CA ASP A 23 10.88 1.74 9.44
C ASP A 23 11.12 1.59 7.93
N ILE A 24 12.37 1.70 7.51
CA ILE A 24 12.83 1.49 6.13
C ILE A 24 14.04 0.57 6.14
N CYS A 25 13.90 -0.59 5.50
CA CYS A 25 14.99 -1.56 5.37
C CYS A 25 15.45 -1.62 3.91
N VAL A 26 16.77 -1.68 3.71
CA VAL A 26 17.38 -1.86 2.38
C VAL A 26 17.97 -3.26 2.25
N SER A 27 18.03 -3.78 1.02
CA SER A 27 18.60 -5.10 0.76
C SER A 27 20.07 -5.18 1.21
N THR A 28 20.40 -6.23 1.96
CA THR A 28 21.78 -6.54 2.35
C THR A 28 22.59 -7.23 1.26
N SER A 29 21.94 -7.70 0.19
CA SER A 29 22.61 -8.36 -0.95
C SER A 29 23.00 -7.38 -2.06
N GLY A 30 22.81 -6.07 -1.86
CA GLY A 30 23.07 -5.05 -2.87
C GLY A 30 22.04 -4.99 -4.01
N ALA A 31 20.90 -5.70 -3.87
CA ALA A 31 19.80 -5.54 -4.82
C ALA A 31 19.19 -4.13 -4.70
N ARG A 32 18.70 -3.57 -5.80
CA ARG A 32 17.95 -2.29 -5.82
C ARG A 32 16.54 -2.50 -5.27
N ARG A 33 16.46 -2.88 -4.00
CA ARG A 33 15.23 -3.19 -3.28
C ARG A 33 15.23 -2.53 -1.90
N ALA A 34 14.12 -1.89 -1.56
CA ALA A 34 13.85 -1.39 -0.23
C ALA A 34 12.45 -1.84 0.21
N THR A 35 12.26 -1.98 1.51
CA THR A 35 10.96 -2.21 2.12
C THR A 35 10.62 -1.05 3.04
N GLY A 36 9.45 -0.45 2.84
CA GLY A 36 8.90 0.49 3.80
C GLY A 36 7.88 -0.22 4.67
N TYR A 37 8.06 -0.16 5.98
CA TYR A 37 7.08 -0.62 6.97
C TYR A 37 6.27 0.59 7.42
N PHE A 38 4.95 0.53 7.24
CA PHE A 38 4.07 1.68 7.37
C PHE A 38 2.83 1.36 8.20
N ILE A 39 2.29 2.42 8.80
CA ILE A 39 0.89 2.46 9.18
C ILE A 39 0.11 3.25 8.12
N TYR A 40 -0.92 2.62 7.57
CA TYR A 40 -1.87 3.23 6.68
C TYR A 40 -3.11 3.64 7.46
N ASP A 41 -3.41 4.94 7.47
CA ASP A 41 -4.70 5.50 7.84
C ASP A 41 -5.47 5.78 6.54
N TRP A 42 -6.32 4.84 6.11
CA TRP A 42 -7.10 4.96 4.89
C TRP A 42 -8.49 5.52 5.20
N GLY A 43 -8.71 6.81 4.90
CA GLY A 43 -10.03 7.42 4.96
C GLY A 43 -10.81 7.14 3.67
N LEU A 44 -12.07 6.74 3.81
CA LEU A 44 -12.99 6.50 2.70
C LEU A 44 -13.95 7.69 2.53
N LYS A 45 -14.40 7.93 1.30
CA LYS A 45 -15.34 9.03 1.01
C LYS A 45 -16.71 8.89 1.69
N ASP A 46 -17.07 7.66 2.10
CA ASP A 46 -18.30 7.41 2.86
C ASP A 46 -18.15 7.73 4.36
N GLY A 47 -17.00 8.28 4.77
CA GLY A 47 -16.69 8.65 6.15
C GLY A 47 -16.17 7.51 7.02
N SER A 48 -16.15 6.28 6.50
CA SER A 48 -15.48 5.17 7.19
C SER A 48 -13.96 5.26 7.03
N ALA A 49 -13.22 4.56 7.89
CA ALA A 49 -11.77 4.52 7.82
C ALA A 49 -11.25 3.13 8.17
N ALA A 50 -10.17 2.72 7.50
CA ALA A 50 -9.43 1.51 7.84
C ALA A 50 -8.01 1.91 8.26
N ARG A 51 -7.57 1.39 9.40
CA ARG A 51 -6.19 1.54 9.87
C ARG A 51 -5.52 0.17 9.87
N PHE A 52 -4.38 0.05 9.21
CA PHE A 52 -3.66 -1.21 9.13
C PHE A 52 -2.16 -1.01 8.94
N GLU A 53 -1.41 -2.03 9.31
CA GLU A 53 0.02 -2.11 9.06
C GLU A 53 0.29 -2.75 7.69
N CYS A 54 1.27 -2.21 6.98
CA CYS A 54 1.64 -2.65 5.66
C CYS A 54 3.16 -2.63 5.47
N VAL A 55 3.68 -3.61 4.75
CA VAL A 55 5.04 -3.57 4.20
C VAL A 55 4.94 -3.46 2.69
N ASP A 56 5.41 -2.33 2.15
CA ASP A 56 5.56 -2.16 0.71
C ASP A 56 7.00 -2.50 0.32
N VAL A 57 7.14 -3.47 -0.59
CA VAL A 57 8.43 -3.89 -1.15
C VAL A 57 8.61 -3.22 -2.50
N PHE A 58 9.55 -2.29 -2.58
CA PHE A 58 9.89 -1.55 -3.79
C PHE A 58 11.11 -2.16 -4.47
N GLU A 59 11.02 -2.38 -5.78
CA GLU A 59 12.16 -2.65 -6.65
C GLU A 59 12.37 -1.44 -7.55
N PHE A 60 13.64 -1.05 -7.72
CA PHE A 60 14.03 0.14 -8.46
C PHE A 60 14.86 -0.20 -9.71
N ASP A 61 14.65 0.57 -10.76
CA ASP A 61 15.48 0.53 -11.95
C ASP A 61 16.86 1.18 -11.71
N VAL A 62 17.69 1.26 -12.75
CA VAL A 62 19.03 1.85 -12.66
C VAL A 62 19.03 3.37 -12.46
N ALA A 63 17.91 4.05 -12.73
CA ALA A 63 17.71 5.48 -12.48
C ALA A 63 17.14 5.76 -11.08
N GLY A 64 16.81 4.71 -10.30
CA GLY A 64 16.20 4.83 -8.99
C GLY A 64 14.69 5.05 -9.04
N LEU A 65 14.03 4.81 -10.17
CA LEU A 65 12.57 4.85 -10.29
C LEU A 65 11.97 3.51 -9.87
N ILE A 66 10.78 3.53 -9.27
CA ILE A 66 10.06 2.31 -8.89
C ILE A 66 9.63 1.59 -10.17
N GLU A 67 10.18 0.39 -10.41
CA GLU A 67 9.80 -0.48 -11.52
C GLU A 67 8.78 -1.55 -11.08
N ARG A 68 8.75 -1.88 -9.78
CA ARG A 68 7.79 -2.81 -9.20
C ARG A 68 7.53 -2.52 -7.73
N MET A 69 6.29 -2.75 -7.31
CA MET A 69 5.86 -2.66 -5.92
C MET A 69 5.02 -3.89 -5.55
N ILE A 70 5.28 -4.47 -4.37
CA ILE A 70 4.47 -5.52 -3.75
C ILE A 70 3.97 -5.00 -2.41
N ILE A 71 2.68 -5.13 -2.15
CA ILE A 71 2.03 -4.68 -0.92
C ILE A 71 1.74 -5.93 -0.06
N VAL A 72 2.24 -5.97 1.17
CA VAL A 72 2.03 -7.07 2.12
C VAL A 72 1.34 -6.52 3.36
N TYR A 73 0.13 -6.97 3.64
CA TYR A 73 -0.66 -6.51 4.78
C TYR A 73 -1.54 -7.63 5.33
N ASP A 74 -1.92 -7.53 6.61
CA ASP A 74 -2.93 -8.41 7.19
C ASP A 74 -4.32 -8.04 6.67
N THR A 75 -4.89 -8.94 5.87
CA THR A 75 -6.20 -8.74 5.25
C THR A 75 -7.37 -8.93 6.23
N HIS A 76 -7.15 -9.62 7.35
CA HIS A 76 -8.22 -9.93 8.31
C HIS A 76 -8.90 -8.67 8.88
N PRO A 77 -8.17 -7.70 9.49
CA PRO A 77 -8.79 -6.50 10.04
C PRO A 77 -9.43 -5.60 8.97
N ILE A 78 -8.86 -5.58 7.75
CA ILE A 78 -9.39 -4.79 6.65
C ILE A 78 -10.74 -5.35 6.17
N ARG A 79 -10.82 -6.67 5.90
CA ARG A 79 -12.06 -7.29 5.43
C ARG A 79 -13.21 -7.12 6.43
N SER A 80 -12.93 -7.13 7.73
CA SER A 80 -13.93 -6.83 8.75
C SER A 80 -14.43 -5.38 8.74
N THR A 81 -13.59 -4.44 8.28
CA THR A 81 -13.89 -2.99 8.31
C THR A 81 -14.54 -2.50 7.01
N VAL A 82 -14.05 -2.96 5.85
CA VAL A 82 -14.51 -2.48 4.53
C VAL A 82 -15.33 -3.52 3.74
N GLY A 83 -15.45 -4.75 4.24
CA GLY A 83 -16.14 -5.85 3.56
C GLY A 83 -15.52 -6.22 2.21
N ASP A 84 -16.31 -6.85 1.33
CA ASP A 84 -15.91 -7.19 -0.03
C ASP A 84 -16.00 -6.01 -1.02
N LYS A 85 -16.11 -4.75 -0.55
CA LYS A 85 -16.29 -3.56 -1.42
C LYS A 85 -15.18 -3.38 -2.47
N TYR A 86 -14.04 -4.06 -2.30
CA TYR A 86 -12.86 -3.98 -3.16
C TYR A 86 -12.29 -5.35 -3.55
N ALA A 87 -13.02 -6.44 -3.31
CA ALA A 87 -12.66 -7.80 -3.75
C ALA A 87 -12.92 -8.00 -5.26
#